data_AF-A0A954TV96-F1
#
_entry.id   AF-A0A954TV96-F1
#
_cell.length_a   1.000
_cell.length_b   1.000
_cell.length_c   1.000
_cell.angle_alpha   90.00
_cell.angle_beta   90.00
_cell.angle_gamma   90.00
#
_symmetry.space_group_name_H-M   'P 1'
#
loop_
_entity.id
_entity.type
_entity.pdbx_description
1 polymer ?
#
loop_
_entity_poly.entity_id
_entity_poly.type
_entity_poly.pdbx_seq_one_letter_code
_entity_poly.pdbx_strand_id
1 'polypeptide(L)'
;MARHVLIWSVWAFVASVAAAQERSTWDVIQHDIFGENCASCHQSGSSYARQSDLILTPDVAYDQLVGASPHNSAAFNDGLLRVSTLGDQIGLAQSYLWEKIDVSNQHHYYEDHPDYGALMPLGMPSLTNGQLDFIKEWIMQGAPATGSIADLALLNDTSRYDPEVFQPLEPPSQGFQLHLAPFDVWSAERYDREFYYFQPHETTEPTFVRGVEIAYQEGSHHLIMYHYDQDSVAPPAEEFRDIRTSAGTSINGSFNGNHASWVVAAQSPHLEYKFPDGVALRLPPGQGFDFNVHSVNRTGETRQGEVYVNFETAAADEVLHVAEQHNFAKYDITLPPHQVTTLTHLAVFNETTNIVQMWSHAHEHMTEFRVEYAGGDRDGELIYITNDWEHPPVLEQPLVFQRGQRIRMVATYNNETNSTIHYGPLSSDEMMFLFYVSHPDTPDINRDGVVNASDIDQLSKAVQRGATFLLDRYDINFDGVVDDADRVRWVERHLHTYFGDANLDGEFNSADFVEVFQAGEYEDGIASNSTWAKGDWNGDEEFTSADIVYAFQGGAYEQGPRTNTQPAAVPEPASWMLLAIGCFGVRRADLRRLRNCEC
;
A
#
# COMPACT_ATOMS: atom_id res chain seq x y z
N MET A 1 -66.94 5.24 -50.29
CA MET A 1 -66.29 5.91 -51.45
C MET A 1 -64.92 6.36 -50.98
N ALA A 2 -63.89 5.54 -51.18
CA ALA A 2 -62.79 5.77 -52.13
C ALA A 2 -62.04 7.09 -51.84
N ARG A 3 -60.74 7.09 -51.54
CA ARG A 3 -59.64 6.78 -52.48
C ARG A 3 -58.34 6.57 -51.68
N HIS A 4 -57.67 5.41 -51.82
CA HIS A 4 -56.43 5.20 -52.60
C HIS A 4 -55.17 5.73 -51.87
N VAL A 5 -54.03 5.05 -51.73
CA VAL A 5 -53.44 3.93 -52.49
C VAL A 5 -52.04 3.57 -51.90
N LEU A 6 -51.61 2.30 -52.03
CA LEU A 6 -50.22 1.76 -52.12
C LEU A 6 -49.34 1.73 -50.83
N ILE A 7 -48.47 0.76 -50.49
CA ILE A 7 -47.61 -0.23 -51.20
C ILE A 7 -47.29 -1.39 -50.19
N TRP A 8 -47.63 -2.67 -50.43
CA TRP A 8 -46.81 -3.81 -50.91
C TRP A 8 -45.39 -4.06 -50.33
N SER A 9 -45.21 -5.29 -49.82
CA SER A 9 -44.02 -6.17 -49.82
C SER A 9 -42.72 -5.75 -49.12
N VAL A 10 -42.33 -6.49 -48.05
CA VAL A 10 -41.04 -7.23 -47.92
C VAL A 10 -41.19 -8.26 -46.78
N TRP A 11 -41.30 -9.56 -47.11
CA TRP A 11 -40.99 -10.67 -46.18
C TRP A 11 -39.84 -11.44 -46.81
N ALA A 12 -38.61 -11.06 -46.43
CA ALA A 12 -37.38 -11.87 -46.47
C ALA A 12 -36.19 -10.93 -46.22
N PHE A 13 -35.80 -10.74 -44.97
CA PHE A 13 -34.41 -10.46 -44.64
C PHE A 13 -34.08 -11.09 -43.29
N VAL A 14 -33.12 -12.00 -43.37
CA VAL A 14 -32.34 -12.68 -42.34
C VAL A 14 -32.20 -11.88 -41.03
N ALA A 15 -32.51 -12.54 -39.92
CA ALA A 15 -31.92 -12.23 -38.61
C ALA A 15 -31.52 -13.54 -37.94
N SER A 16 -30.55 -14.24 -38.53
CA SER A 16 -29.66 -15.09 -37.75
C SER A 16 -28.73 -14.15 -36.97
N VAL A 17 -29.22 -13.63 -35.84
CA VAL A 17 -28.31 -13.09 -34.83
C VAL A 17 -27.67 -14.32 -34.19
N ALA A 18 -26.54 -14.74 -34.76
CA ALA A 18 -25.60 -15.53 -33.98
C ALA A 18 -25.23 -14.64 -32.80
N ALA A 19 -25.66 -15.01 -31.60
CA ALA A 19 -25.01 -14.53 -30.39
C ALA A 19 -23.53 -14.89 -30.59
N ALA A 20 -22.67 -13.88 -30.71
CA ALA A 20 -21.24 -14.10 -30.60
C ALA A 20 -21.07 -14.79 -29.24
N GLN A 21 -20.68 -16.06 -29.26
CA GLN A 21 -20.40 -16.78 -28.04
C GLN A 21 -19.22 -16.05 -27.41
N GLU A 22 -19.48 -15.42 -26.27
CA GLU A 22 -18.45 -14.76 -25.48
C GLU A 22 -17.38 -15.82 -25.20
N ARG A 23 -16.16 -15.58 -25.69
CA ARG A 23 -15.05 -16.52 -25.55
C ARG A 23 -14.76 -16.67 -24.06
N SER A 24 -14.50 -17.90 -23.61
CA SER A 24 -14.04 -18.05 -22.22
C SER A 24 -12.68 -17.40 -22.04
N THR A 25 -12.35 -17.04 -20.80
CA THR A 25 -11.01 -16.53 -20.44
C THR A 25 -9.92 -17.52 -20.89
N TRP A 26 -10.14 -18.82 -20.71
CA TRP A 26 -9.24 -19.85 -21.22
C TRP A 26 -9.14 -19.86 -22.76
N ASP A 27 -10.24 -19.72 -23.50
CA ASP A 27 -10.19 -19.65 -24.97
C ASP A 27 -9.35 -18.46 -25.43
N VAL A 28 -9.38 -17.34 -24.71
CA VAL A 28 -8.55 -16.15 -25.00
C VAL A 28 -7.09 -16.45 -24.70
N ILE A 29 -6.76 -17.00 -23.52
CA ILE A 29 -5.39 -17.41 -23.16
C ILE A 29 -4.83 -18.40 -24.19
N GLN A 30 -5.58 -19.45 -24.54
CA GLN A 30 -5.13 -20.50 -25.44
C GLN A 30 -4.81 -19.97 -26.84
N HIS A 31 -5.66 -19.13 -27.42
CA HIS A 31 -5.54 -18.74 -28.82
C HIS A 31 -4.79 -17.43 -29.01
N ASP A 32 -5.00 -16.45 -28.14
CA ASP A 32 -4.52 -15.07 -28.32
C ASP A 32 -3.22 -14.82 -27.55
N ILE A 33 -2.92 -15.65 -26.53
CA ILE A 33 -1.67 -15.54 -25.76
C ILE A 33 -0.75 -16.72 -26.05
N PHE A 34 -1.12 -17.95 -25.67
CA PHE A 34 -0.27 -19.13 -25.86
C PHE A 34 -0.09 -19.49 -27.33
N GLY A 35 -1.15 -19.36 -28.14
CA GLY A 35 -1.08 -19.62 -29.58
C GLY A 35 -0.01 -18.77 -30.28
N GLU A 36 0.10 -17.50 -29.91
CA GLU A 36 1.07 -16.56 -30.50
C GLU A 36 2.46 -16.68 -29.87
N ASN A 37 2.54 -16.91 -28.55
CA ASN A 37 3.78 -16.74 -27.80
C ASN A 37 4.47 -18.05 -27.38
N CYS A 38 3.72 -19.16 -27.25
CA CYS A 38 4.24 -20.37 -26.58
C CYS A 38 4.12 -21.65 -27.42
N ALA A 39 3.04 -21.79 -28.19
CA ALA A 39 2.66 -23.04 -28.85
C ALA A 39 3.68 -23.51 -29.89
N SER A 40 4.41 -22.61 -30.56
CA SER A 40 5.43 -22.96 -31.57
C SER A 40 6.60 -23.77 -30.97
N CYS A 41 7.00 -23.45 -29.74
CA CYS A 41 7.98 -24.21 -28.96
C CYS A 41 7.35 -25.41 -28.25
N HIS A 42 6.08 -25.34 -27.85
CA HIS A 42 5.36 -26.39 -27.14
C HIS A 42 4.37 -27.17 -28.01
N GLN A 43 4.76 -27.50 -29.24
CA GLN A 43 3.98 -28.38 -30.12
C GLN A 43 4.59 -29.78 -30.17
N SER A 44 3.75 -30.77 -30.48
CA SER A 44 4.18 -32.15 -30.63
C SER A 44 5.38 -32.28 -31.58
N GLY A 45 6.42 -32.96 -31.13
CA GLY A 45 7.64 -33.19 -31.91
C GLY A 45 8.72 -32.09 -31.81
N SER A 46 8.45 -30.97 -31.14
CA SER A 46 9.49 -29.99 -30.84
C SER A 46 10.49 -30.51 -29.78
N SER A 47 11.69 -29.93 -29.72
CA SER A 47 12.67 -30.25 -28.66
C SER A 47 12.20 -29.80 -27.29
N TYR A 48 11.64 -28.59 -27.19
CA TYR A 48 11.18 -28.02 -25.92
C TYR A 48 9.99 -28.78 -25.35
N ALA A 49 9.03 -29.23 -26.17
CA ALA A 49 7.91 -30.04 -25.70
C ALA A 49 8.38 -31.39 -25.13
N ARG A 50 9.41 -32.02 -25.70
CA ARG A 50 10.00 -33.25 -25.15
C ARG A 50 10.76 -33.04 -23.85
N GLN A 51 11.44 -31.89 -23.71
CA GLN A 51 12.23 -31.59 -22.51
C GLN A 51 11.34 -31.17 -21.33
N SER A 52 10.28 -30.40 -21.61
CA SER A 52 9.34 -29.92 -20.60
C SER A 52 8.17 -30.88 -20.35
N ASP A 53 8.01 -31.89 -21.18
CA ASP A 53 6.84 -32.79 -21.22
C ASP A 53 5.51 -32.01 -21.29
N LEU A 54 5.50 -30.90 -22.05
CA LEU A 54 4.38 -29.96 -22.12
C LEU A 54 4.04 -29.63 -23.58
N ILE A 55 2.77 -29.84 -23.93
CA ILE A 55 2.19 -29.45 -25.22
C ILE A 55 1.11 -28.39 -24.98
N LEU A 56 1.22 -27.24 -25.65
CA LEU A 56 0.33 -26.08 -25.51
C LEU A 56 -0.56 -25.85 -26.75
N THR A 57 -0.77 -26.88 -27.57
CA THR A 57 -1.72 -26.81 -28.68
C THR A 57 -3.17 -26.96 -28.18
N PRO A 58 -4.17 -26.34 -28.84
CA PRO A 58 -5.53 -26.23 -28.32
C PRO A 58 -6.23 -27.55 -27.97
N ASP A 59 -5.80 -28.65 -28.55
CA ASP A 59 -6.37 -29.99 -28.34
C ASP A 59 -6.02 -30.60 -26.97
N VAL A 60 -4.93 -30.18 -26.32
CA VAL A 60 -4.43 -30.82 -25.10
C VAL A 60 -3.94 -29.84 -24.01
N ALA A 61 -3.76 -28.56 -24.32
CA ALA A 61 -3.08 -27.61 -23.44
C ALA A 61 -3.70 -27.46 -22.04
N TYR A 62 -5.04 -27.42 -21.93
CA TYR A 62 -5.71 -27.26 -20.65
C TYR A 62 -5.37 -28.42 -19.70
N ASP A 63 -5.57 -29.66 -20.16
CA ASP A 63 -5.29 -30.88 -19.40
C ASP A 63 -3.80 -31.07 -19.10
N GLN A 64 -2.93 -30.46 -19.91
CA GLN A 64 -1.48 -30.48 -19.72
C GLN A 64 -0.99 -29.42 -18.73
N LEU A 65 -1.81 -28.43 -18.37
CA LEU A 65 -1.45 -27.33 -17.47
C LEU A 65 -2.19 -27.42 -16.13
N VAL A 66 -3.52 -27.39 -16.17
CA VAL A 66 -4.33 -27.17 -14.97
C VAL A 66 -4.38 -28.44 -14.13
N GLY A 67 -3.86 -28.36 -12.90
CA GLY A 67 -3.76 -29.48 -11.98
C GLY A 67 -2.65 -30.49 -12.31
N ALA A 68 -1.86 -30.26 -13.35
CA ALA A 68 -0.80 -31.17 -13.78
C ALA A 68 0.53 -30.88 -13.07
N SER A 69 1.31 -31.92 -12.74
CA SER A 69 2.64 -31.77 -12.14
C SER A 69 3.67 -31.21 -13.14
N PRO A 70 4.56 -30.30 -12.71
CA PRO A 70 5.68 -29.85 -13.55
C PRO A 70 6.66 -31.01 -13.79
N HIS A 71 7.28 -31.04 -14.98
CA HIS A 71 8.35 -32.00 -15.28
C HIS A 71 9.69 -31.58 -14.66
N ASN A 72 9.85 -30.28 -14.38
CA ASN A 72 11.02 -29.78 -13.66
C ASN A 72 11.03 -30.34 -12.24
N SER A 73 12.10 -31.05 -11.87
CA SER A 73 12.19 -31.71 -10.58
C SER A 73 12.28 -30.76 -9.38
N ALA A 74 12.88 -29.58 -9.55
CA ALA A 74 12.95 -28.58 -8.48
C ALA A 74 11.53 -28.05 -8.17
N ALA A 75 10.84 -27.50 -9.18
CA ALA A 75 9.47 -27.04 -9.04
C ALA A 75 8.50 -28.14 -8.54
N PHE A 76 8.71 -29.39 -8.96
CA PHE A 76 7.94 -30.52 -8.45
C PHE A 76 8.20 -30.80 -6.97
N ASN A 77 9.46 -30.76 -6.55
CA ASN A 77 9.85 -30.99 -5.15
C ASN A 77 9.37 -29.86 -4.23
N ASP A 78 9.25 -28.64 -4.77
CA ASP A 78 8.68 -27.48 -4.07
C ASP A 78 7.14 -27.52 -4.01
N GLY A 79 6.54 -28.59 -4.53
CA GLY A 79 5.10 -28.85 -4.42
C GLY A 79 4.23 -28.07 -5.41
N LEU A 80 4.84 -27.42 -6.41
CA LEU A 80 4.10 -26.64 -7.41
C LEU A 80 3.31 -27.52 -8.38
N LEU A 81 2.25 -26.94 -8.94
CA LEU A 81 1.54 -27.45 -10.11
C LEU A 81 1.92 -26.59 -11.31
N ARG A 82 1.76 -27.11 -12.54
CA ARG A 82 1.95 -26.29 -13.76
C ARG A 82 1.02 -25.08 -13.72
N VAL A 83 -0.25 -25.31 -13.39
CA VAL A 83 -1.23 -24.28 -12.97
C VAL A 83 -2.07 -24.86 -11.85
N SER A 84 -2.18 -24.14 -10.73
CA SER A 84 -3.02 -24.54 -9.60
C SER A 84 -4.51 -24.41 -9.92
N THR A 85 -5.32 -25.30 -9.36
CA THR A 85 -6.79 -25.19 -9.38
C THR A 85 -7.34 -24.43 -8.18
N LEU A 86 -6.46 -24.00 -7.26
CA LEU A 86 -6.85 -23.12 -6.17
C LEU A 86 -6.97 -21.69 -6.71
N GLY A 87 -7.91 -20.92 -6.16
CA GLY A 87 -8.05 -19.50 -6.46
C GLY A 87 -7.15 -18.62 -5.59
N ASP A 88 -7.39 -17.32 -5.65
CA ASP A 88 -6.73 -16.27 -4.89
C ASP A 88 -5.20 -16.30 -5.01
N GLN A 89 -4.50 -15.71 -4.04
CA GLN A 89 -3.04 -15.65 -4.02
C GLN A 89 -2.39 -17.03 -3.91
N ILE A 90 -3.07 -18.01 -3.28
CA ILE A 90 -2.55 -19.40 -3.20
C ILE A 90 -2.51 -20.07 -4.57
N GLY A 91 -3.46 -19.75 -5.45
CA GLY A 91 -3.47 -20.19 -6.83
C GLY A 91 -2.23 -19.73 -7.58
N LEU A 92 -1.87 -18.45 -7.44
CA LEU A 92 -0.67 -17.88 -8.05
C LEU A 92 0.61 -18.50 -7.49
N ALA A 93 0.76 -18.48 -6.16
CA ALA A 93 1.93 -19.01 -5.45
C ALA A 93 2.21 -20.50 -5.75
N GLN A 94 1.18 -21.30 -6.07
CA GLN A 94 1.33 -22.72 -6.42
C GLN A 94 1.40 -22.98 -7.93
N SER A 95 1.33 -21.94 -8.77
CA SER A 95 1.34 -22.07 -10.23
C SER A 95 2.72 -21.80 -10.80
N TYR A 96 3.42 -22.87 -11.15
CA TYR A 96 4.73 -22.80 -11.81
C TYR A 96 4.69 -22.02 -13.13
N LEU A 97 3.57 -22.03 -13.87
CA LEU A 97 3.41 -21.17 -15.04
C LEU A 97 3.61 -19.69 -14.70
N TRP A 98 3.08 -19.21 -13.56
CA TRP A 98 3.18 -17.81 -13.15
C TRP A 98 4.65 -17.42 -12.92
N GLU A 99 5.38 -18.20 -12.13
CA GLU A 99 6.84 -18.06 -11.95
C GLU A 99 7.59 -17.96 -13.27
N LYS A 100 7.16 -18.74 -14.28
CA LYS A 100 7.84 -18.79 -15.58
C LYS A 100 7.57 -17.60 -16.48
N ILE A 101 6.48 -16.86 -16.29
CA ILE A 101 6.06 -15.76 -17.19
C ILE A 101 6.13 -14.39 -16.54
N ASP A 102 6.13 -14.30 -15.20
CA ASP A 102 6.25 -13.06 -14.44
C ASP A 102 7.67 -12.50 -14.51
N VAL A 103 7.96 -11.84 -15.64
CA VAL A 103 9.27 -11.25 -15.92
C VAL A 103 9.59 -10.08 -14.98
N SER A 104 8.58 -9.44 -14.37
CA SER A 104 8.80 -8.42 -13.34
C SER A 104 9.50 -8.99 -12.11
N ASN A 105 9.24 -10.26 -11.80
CA ASN A 105 9.85 -10.95 -10.67
C ASN A 105 11.08 -11.79 -11.08
N GLN A 106 11.76 -11.43 -12.18
CA GLN A 106 12.89 -12.20 -12.71
C GLN A 106 14.06 -12.35 -11.72
N HIS A 107 14.27 -11.38 -10.83
CA HIS A 107 15.33 -11.45 -9.81
C HIS A 107 15.05 -12.58 -8.82
N HIS A 108 13.91 -12.57 -8.12
CA HIS A 108 13.43 -13.69 -7.29
C HIS A 108 13.51 -15.01 -8.06
N TYR A 109 12.99 -15.04 -9.29
CA TYR A 109 12.95 -16.26 -10.09
C TYR A 109 14.35 -16.88 -10.34
N TYR A 110 15.38 -16.06 -10.59
CA TYR A 110 16.74 -16.57 -10.86
C TYR A 110 17.61 -16.71 -9.60
N GLU A 111 17.36 -15.89 -8.57
CA GLU A 111 18.12 -15.90 -7.33
C GLU A 111 17.67 -17.04 -6.42
N ASP A 112 16.35 -17.19 -6.26
CA ASP A 112 15.76 -18.09 -5.27
C ASP A 112 15.50 -19.47 -5.87
N HIS A 113 15.27 -19.52 -7.19
CA HIS A 113 14.92 -20.75 -7.92
C HIS A 113 15.87 -21.08 -9.09
N PRO A 114 17.20 -21.20 -8.85
CA PRO A 114 18.20 -21.34 -9.93
C PRO A 114 17.98 -22.57 -10.82
N ASP A 115 17.29 -23.60 -10.31
CA ASP A 115 17.00 -24.85 -11.01
C ASP A 115 15.64 -24.87 -11.75
N TYR A 116 14.86 -23.78 -11.75
CA TYR A 116 13.59 -23.69 -12.49
C TYR A 116 13.80 -23.51 -14.01
N GLY A 117 15.04 -23.25 -14.44
CA GLY A 117 15.40 -23.02 -15.84
C GLY A 117 15.07 -21.59 -16.29
N ALA A 118 14.97 -21.32 -17.59
CA ALA A 118 14.82 -19.96 -18.11
C ALA A 118 13.36 -19.47 -18.16
N LEU A 119 13.12 -18.18 -17.94
CA LEU A 119 11.81 -17.53 -18.13
C LEU A 119 11.27 -17.75 -19.55
N MET A 120 9.93 -17.65 -19.65
CA MET A 120 9.16 -17.83 -20.87
C MET A 120 8.46 -16.53 -21.27
N PRO A 121 8.27 -16.27 -22.58
CA PRO A 121 8.62 -17.14 -23.71
C PRO A 121 10.11 -17.14 -24.06
N LEU A 122 10.71 -18.33 -24.20
CA LEU A 122 12.15 -18.45 -24.46
C LEU A 122 12.53 -17.95 -25.86
N GLY A 123 13.44 -16.96 -25.93
CA GLY A 123 13.97 -16.43 -27.18
C GLY A 123 13.00 -15.51 -27.93
N MET A 124 11.90 -15.11 -27.31
CA MET A 124 10.99 -14.06 -27.76
C MET A 124 10.87 -12.98 -26.67
N PRO A 125 10.26 -11.81 -26.94
CA PRO A 125 9.93 -10.87 -25.88
C PRO A 125 9.04 -11.52 -24.81
N SER A 126 9.20 -11.10 -23.55
CA SER A 126 8.27 -11.40 -22.45
C SER A 126 6.84 -11.04 -22.83
N LEU A 127 5.83 -11.64 -22.19
CA LEU A 127 4.42 -11.27 -22.43
C LEU A 127 4.17 -9.77 -22.11
N THR A 128 3.10 -9.21 -22.68
CA THR A 128 2.70 -7.82 -22.32
C THR A 128 2.14 -7.79 -20.91
N ASN A 129 2.21 -6.63 -20.24
CA ASN A 129 1.66 -6.45 -18.89
C ASN A 129 0.17 -6.81 -18.86
N GLY A 130 -0.60 -6.39 -19.86
CA GLY A 130 -2.00 -6.79 -20.01
C GLY A 130 -2.22 -8.30 -20.20
N GLN A 131 -1.31 -9.01 -20.87
CA GLN A 131 -1.37 -10.47 -21.01
C GLN A 131 -1.06 -11.18 -19.67
N LEU A 132 -0.11 -10.64 -18.91
CA LEU A 132 0.23 -11.14 -17.58
C LEU A 132 -0.95 -10.96 -16.62
N ASP A 133 -1.52 -9.75 -16.55
CA ASP A 133 -2.69 -9.47 -15.69
C ASP A 133 -3.89 -10.35 -16.06
N PHE A 134 -4.12 -10.57 -17.36
CA PHE A 134 -5.22 -11.44 -17.81
C PHE A 134 -5.02 -12.92 -17.39
N ILE A 135 -3.79 -13.44 -17.46
CA ILE A 135 -3.47 -14.79 -16.95
C ILE A 135 -3.55 -14.82 -15.42
N LYS A 136 -3.08 -13.76 -14.74
CA LYS A 136 -3.11 -13.62 -13.29
C LYS A 136 -4.54 -13.72 -12.77
N GLU A 137 -5.48 -12.96 -13.33
CA GLU A 137 -6.90 -13.02 -12.98
C GLU A 137 -7.49 -14.42 -13.21
N TRP A 138 -7.11 -15.09 -14.30
CA TRP A 138 -7.56 -16.47 -14.57
C TRP A 138 -7.09 -17.45 -13.50
N ILE A 139 -5.82 -17.38 -13.09
CA ILE A 139 -5.26 -18.23 -12.03
C ILE A 139 -5.89 -17.90 -10.67
N MET A 140 -6.05 -16.61 -10.34
CA MET A 140 -6.68 -16.15 -9.10
C MET A 140 -8.15 -16.60 -8.95
N GLN A 141 -8.78 -17.11 -10.01
CA GLN A 141 -10.14 -17.66 -9.96
C GLN A 141 -10.14 -19.20 -10.06
N GLY A 142 -9.00 -19.85 -9.87
CA GLY A 142 -8.86 -21.31 -9.91
C GLY A 142 -8.75 -21.90 -11.31
N ALA A 143 -8.33 -21.09 -12.30
CA ALA A 143 -8.04 -21.51 -13.66
C ALA A 143 -9.17 -22.31 -14.36
N PRO A 144 -10.44 -21.82 -14.37
CA PRO A 144 -11.56 -22.55 -14.95
C PRO A 144 -11.43 -22.69 -16.47
N ALA A 145 -11.86 -23.85 -17.01
CA ALA A 145 -11.88 -24.13 -18.44
C ALA A 145 -12.93 -23.32 -19.22
N THR A 146 -13.96 -22.82 -18.53
CA THR A 146 -15.12 -22.15 -19.12
C THR A 146 -15.52 -20.94 -18.30
N GLY A 147 -16.17 -19.97 -18.94
CA GLY A 147 -16.59 -18.72 -18.31
C GLY A 147 -15.67 -17.55 -18.66
N SER A 148 -16.21 -16.34 -18.55
CA SER A 148 -15.47 -15.08 -18.74
C SER A 148 -15.29 -14.47 -17.36
N ILE A 149 -14.10 -14.61 -16.80
CA ILE A 149 -13.75 -14.21 -15.42
C ILE A 149 -12.71 -13.10 -15.36
N ALA A 150 -11.89 -12.95 -16.41
CA ALA A 150 -10.93 -11.87 -16.56
C ALA A 150 -11.40 -10.83 -17.57
N ASP A 151 -11.17 -9.54 -17.30
CA ASP A 151 -11.63 -8.46 -18.19
C ASP A 151 -10.76 -8.39 -19.46
N LEU A 152 -11.40 -8.48 -20.63
CA LEU A 152 -10.75 -8.32 -21.93
C LEU A 152 -10.07 -6.96 -22.09
N ALA A 153 -10.50 -5.94 -21.34
CA ALA A 153 -9.89 -4.62 -21.36
C ALA A 153 -8.40 -4.63 -20.93
N LEU A 154 -7.98 -5.61 -20.12
CA LEU A 154 -6.57 -5.78 -19.70
C LEU A 154 -5.66 -5.97 -20.92
N LEU A 155 -6.11 -6.69 -21.94
CA LEU A 155 -5.33 -6.95 -23.15
C LEU A 155 -5.07 -5.70 -24.01
N ASN A 156 -5.69 -4.56 -23.70
CA ASN A 156 -5.35 -3.29 -24.33
C ASN A 156 -3.98 -2.77 -23.88
N ASP A 157 -3.49 -3.20 -22.71
CA ASP A 157 -2.12 -2.91 -22.30
C ASP A 157 -1.13 -3.83 -23.01
N THR A 158 -0.59 -3.30 -24.11
CA THR A 158 0.45 -3.95 -24.90
C THR A 158 1.87 -3.57 -24.48
N SER A 159 2.03 -2.80 -23.39
CA SER A 159 3.35 -2.52 -22.83
C SER A 159 3.99 -3.82 -22.34
N ARG A 160 5.31 -3.88 -22.31
CA ARG A 160 6.05 -5.04 -21.78
C ARG A 160 6.90 -4.54 -20.64
N TYR A 161 7.21 -5.44 -19.71
CA TYR A 161 8.23 -5.19 -18.73
C TYR A 161 9.53 -4.77 -19.42
N ASP A 162 9.91 -3.53 -19.14
CA ASP A 162 11.21 -2.98 -19.45
C ASP A 162 11.94 -2.96 -18.10
N PRO A 163 13.02 -3.74 -17.90
CA PRO A 163 13.77 -3.66 -16.66
C PRO A 163 14.24 -2.22 -16.53
N GLU A 164 13.62 -1.50 -15.61
CA GLU A 164 13.92 -0.08 -15.43
C GLU A 164 15.41 0.03 -15.14
N VAL A 165 16.15 0.56 -16.12
CA VAL A 165 17.52 0.98 -15.88
C VAL A 165 17.40 2.03 -14.79
N PHE A 166 18.01 1.75 -13.64
CA PHE A 166 18.04 2.67 -12.51
C PHE A 166 18.13 4.12 -12.99
N GLN A 167 17.10 4.89 -12.68
CA GLN A 167 17.08 6.33 -12.91
C GLN A 167 17.06 7.01 -11.55
N PRO A 168 17.93 8.01 -11.34
CA PRO A 168 17.78 8.92 -10.22
C PRO A 168 16.35 9.46 -10.17
N LEU A 169 15.72 9.42 -9.00
CA LEU A 169 14.40 10.01 -8.84
C LEU A 169 14.51 11.53 -8.92
N GLU A 170 13.55 12.16 -9.59
CA GLU A 170 13.37 13.61 -9.47
C GLU A 170 12.80 13.93 -8.07
N PRO A 171 13.24 14.98 -7.39
CA PRO A 171 12.68 15.35 -6.09
C PRO A 171 11.16 15.63 -6.17
N PRO A 172 10.38 15.29 -5.12
CA PRO A 172 8.94 15.50 -5.13
C PRO A 172 8.62 17.00 -5.13
N SER A 173 7.49 17.38 -5.74
CA SER A 173 7.02 18.78 -5.76
C SER A 173 6.65 19.29 -4.36
N GLN A 174 6.15 18.39 -3.50
CA GLN A 174 5.90 18.63 -2.08
C GLN A 174 6.53 17.51 -1.25
N GLY A 175 7.49 17.87 -0.41
CA GLY A 175 8.17 16.94 0.49
C GLY A 175 9.67 17.07 0.38
N PHE A 176 10.39 15.95 0.52
CA PHE A 176 11.84 15.93 0.49
C PHE A 176 12.38 14.65 -0.12
N GLN A 177 13.60 14.72 -0.63
CA GLN A 177 14.34 13.58 -1.16
C GLN A 177 15.55 13.31 -0.28
N LEU A 178 15.80 12.03 0.00
CA LEU A 178 17.04 11.54 0.54
C LEU A 178 17.79 10.77 -0.55
N HIS A 179 19.12 10.83 -0.49
CA HIS A 179 19.99 10.26 -1.51
C HIS A 179 21.21 9.65 -0.83
N LEU A 180 21.30 8.32 -0.92
CA LEU A 180 22.52 7.60 -0.58
C LEU A 180 23.40 7.56 -1.83
N ALA A 181 24.48 8.35 -1.77
CA ALA A 181 25.47 8.43 -2.84
C ALA A 181 26.05 7.05 -3.21
N PRO A 182 26.61 6.90 -4.42
CA PRO A 182 27.16 5.63 -4.87
C PRO A 182 28.08 4.95 -3.86
N PHE A 183 27.87 3.65 -3.65
CA PHE A 183 28.62 2.81 -2.72
C PHE A 183 29.02 1.47 -3.34
N ASP A 184 30.11 0.89 -2.83
CA ASP A 184 30.61 -0.40 -3.32
C ASP A 184 29.69 -1.56 -2.91
N VAL A 185 29.23 -2.33 -3.89
CA VAL A 185 28.62 -3.65 -3.68
C VAL A 185 29.68 -4.72 -3.94
N TRP A 186 30.01 -5.49 -2.90
CA TRP A 186 31.12 -6.45 -2.93
C TRP A 186 30.92 -7.53 -4.00
N SER A 187 32.01 -8.07 -4.57
CA SER A 187 31.92 -9.16 -5.56
C SER A 187 31.50 -10.49 -4.92
N ALA A 188 31.10 -11.44 -5.75
CA ALA A 188 30.71 -12.81 -5.36
C ALA A 188 31.81 -13.62 -4.64
N GLU A 189 33.06 -13.14 -4.67
CA GLU A 189 34.16 -13.73 -3.89
C GLU A 189 34.14 -13.32 -2.41
N ARG A 190 33.22 -12.42 -2.04
CA ARG A 190 33.00 -11.89 -0.70
C ARG A 190 31.58 -12.20 -0.25
N TYR A 191 31.32 -12.01 1.04
CA TYR A 191 29.95 -12.07 1.56
C TYR A 191 29.08 -10.96 0.98
N ASP A 192 27.76 -11.11 1.10
CA ASP A 192 26.83 -10.02 0.80
C ASP A 192 27.09 -8.84 1.73
N ARG A 193 26.91 -7.62 1.21
CA ARG A 193 27.22 -6.39 1.94
C ARG A 193 25.92 -5.86 2.53
N GLU A 194 25.85 -5.80 3.86
CA GLU A 194 24.76 -5.12 4.55
C GLU A 194 25.33 -4.08 5.53
N PHE A 195 24.75 -2.88 5.53
CA PHE A 195 25.21 -1.77 6.36
C PHE A 195 24.07 -0.86 6.79
N TYR A 196 24.36 -0.04 7.81
CA TYR A 196 23.57 1.12 8.19
C TYR A 196 24.27 2.42 7.76
N TYR A 197 23.52 3.43 7.34
CA TYR A 197 24.02 4.75 6.96
C TYR A 197 23.03 5.84 7.38
N PHE A 198 23.44 6.70 8.31
CA PHE A 198 22.56 7.76 8.82
C PHE A 198 22.75 9.06 8.04
N GLN A 199 21.66 9.53 7.43
CA GLN A 199 21.59 10.80 6.73
C GLN A 199 20.81 11.82 7.59
N PRO A 200 21.44 12.90 8.06
CA PRO A 200 20.76 13.95 8.80
C PRO A 200 19.66 14.61 7.98
N HIS A 201 18.51 14.83 8.62
CA HIS A 201 17.39 15.60 8.09
C HIS A 201 16.62 16.18 9.28
N GLU A 202 17.07 17.33 9.77
CA GLU A 202 16.51 17.94 10.97
C GLU A 202 15.14 18.58 10.68
N THR A 203 14.12 18.15 11.40
CA THR A 203 12.78 18.77 11.40
C THR A 203 12.43 19.27 12.79
N THR A 204 11.76 20.42 12.85
CA THR A 204 11.34 21.07 14.12
C THR A 204 9.87 20.89 14.41
N GLU A 205 9.08 20.57 13.38
CA GLU A 205 7.65 20.29 13.46
C GLU A 205 7.38 18.88 12.88
N PRO A 206 6.24 18.26 13.23
CA PRO A 206 5.83 17.00 12.63
C PRO A 206 5.68 17.10 11.11
N THR A 207 6.04 16.04 10.39
CA THR A 207 5.87 15.91 8.94
C THR A 207 4.84 14.83 8.63
N PHE A 208 3.89 15.11 7.74
CA PHE A 208 2.90 14.15 7.29
C PHE A 208 3.26 13.61 5.91
N VAL A 209 3.66 12.33 5.84
CA VAL A 209 4.05 11.64 4.61
C VAL A 209 2.83 10.95 4.02
N ARG A 210 2.42 11.36 2.82
CA ARG A 210 1.31 10.75 2.06
C ARG A 210 1.76 9.76 1.00
N GLY A 211 3.05 9.73 0.68
CA GLY A 211 3.60 8.78 -0.28
C GLY A 211 5.10 8.63 -0.14
N VAL A 212 5.60 7.48 -0.59
CA VAL A 212 7.02 7.17 -0.66
C VAL A 212 7.32 6.59 -2.03
N GLU A 213 8.38 7.06 -2.64
CA GLU A 213 8.95 6.47 -3.85
C GLU A 213 10.43 6.17 -3.61
N ILE A 214 10.83 4.93 -3.86
CA ILE A 214 12.20 4.45 -3.67
C ILE A 214 12.69 3.96 -5.02
N ALA A 215 13.92 4.33 -5.37
CA ALA A 215 14.67 3.70 -6.45
C ALA A 215 16.07 3.37 -5.98
N TYR A 216 16.52 2.15 -6.24
CA TYR A 216 17.90 1.75 -6.00
C TYR A 216 18.51 0.99 -7.16
N GLN A 217 19.82 1.18 -7.33
CA GLN A 217 20.56 0.55 -8.40
C GLN A 217 20.69 -0.96 -8.16
N GLU A 218 20.61 -1.73 -9.25
CA GLU A 218 20.70 -3.19 -9.27
C GLU A 218 21.95 -3.70 -8.51
N GLY A 219 21.73 -4.66 -7.60
CA GLY A 219 22.74 -5.15 -6.66
C GLY A 219 22.38 -4.88 -5.20
N SER A 220 21.31 -4.13 -4.90
CA SER A 220 20.68 -4.10 -3.59
C SER A 220 19.52 -5.09 -3.54
N HIS A 221 19.46 -5.90 -2.48
CA HIS A 221 18.43 -6.92 -2.24
C HIS A 221 17.25 -6.33 -1.46
N HIS A 222 17.50 -5.54 -0.42
CA HIS A 222 16.46 -4.76 0.23
C HIS A 222 17.00 -3.44 0.82
N LEU A 223 16.08 -2.50 1.03
CA LEU A 223 16.26 -1.27 1.77
C LEU A 223 15.26 -1.25 2.94
N ILE A 224 15.72 -0.90 4.14
CA ILE A 224 14.86 -0.58 5.29
C ILE A 224 15.25 0.81 5.79
N MET A 225 14.27 1.63 6.09
CA MET A 225 14.48 2.98 6.60
C MET A 225 13.95 3.16 8.01
N TYR A 226 14.76 3.81 8.84
CA TYR A 226 14.40 4.18 10.19
C TYR A 226 14.47 5.68 10.41
N HIS A 227 13.48 6.27 11.06
CA HIS A 227 13.45 7.66 11.48
C HIS A 227 13.98 7.80 12.92
N TYR A 228 14.86 8.76 13.15
CA TYR A 228 15.34 9.14 14.47
C TYR A 228 14.71 10.47 14.86
N ASP A 229 13.85 10.45 15.89
CA ASP A 229 13.21 11.65 16.41
C ASP A 229 14.21 12.54 17.18
N GLN A 230 13.77 13.71 17.65
CA GLN A 230 14.62 14.65 18.39
C GLN A 230 15.16 14.11 19.73
N ASP A 231 14.47 13.15 20.34
CA ASP A 231 14.86 12.54 21.62
C ASP A 231 15.76 11.31 21.42
N SER A 232 15.85 10.78 20.21
CA SER A 232 16.70 9.66 19.84
C SER A 232 18.20 9.98 19.99
N VAL A 233 19.00 8.96 20.31
CA VAL A 233 20.46 9.05 20.17
C VAL A 233 20.83 8.66 18.74
N ALA A 234 20.98 9.66 17.87
CA ALA A 234 21.37 9.43 16.47
C ALA A 234 22.79 8.82 16.38
N PRO A 235 23.01 7.87 15.45
CA PRO A 235 24.33 7.34 15.14
C PRO A 235 25.20 8.39 14.41
N PRO A 236 26.51 8.10 14.19
CA PRO A 236 27.37 8.98 13.40
C PRO A 236 26.79 9.24 12.00
N ALA A 237 26.74 10.51 11.63
CA ALA A 237 26.24 10.95 10.33
C ALA A 237 27.19 10.56 9.21
N GLU A 238 26.61 10.09 8.10
CA GLU A 238 27.28 9.84 6.83
C GLU A 238 28.42 8.80 6.89
N GLU A 239 28.37 7.89 7.87
CA GLU A 239 29.32 6.80 8.03
C GLU A 239 28.68 5.45 7.69
N PHE A 240 29.36 4.66 6.85
CA PHE A 240 28.98 3.27 6.59
C PHE A 240 29.28 2.43 7.83
N ARG A 241 28.22 1.85 8.41
CA ARG A 241 28.29 0.91 9.54
C ARG A 241 27.93 -0.48 9.05
N ASP A 242 28.90 -1.17 8.44
CA ASP A 242 28.70 -2.55 7.99
C ASP A 242 28.36 -3.45 9.19
N ILE A 243 27.41 -4.37 9.00
CA ILE A 243 27.03 -5.34 10.04
C ILE A 243 27.93 -6.58 10.04
N ARG A 244 28.69 -6.77 8.95
CA ARG A 244 29.64 -7.87 8.76
C ARG A 244 30.87 -7.35 8.01
N THR A 245 32.02 -8.01 8.23
CA THR A 245 33.19 -7.81 7.39
C THR A 245 33.01 -8.51 6.03
N SER A 246 33.82 -8.16 5.02
CA SER A 246 33.80 -8.84 3.72
C SER A 246 34.16 -10.34 3.76
N ALA A 247 34.67 -10.81 4.90
CA ALA A 247 34.94 -12.23 5.18
C ALA A 247 33.80 -12.92 5.96
N GLY A 248 32.68 -12.23 6.23
CA GLY A 248 31.49 -12.79 6.88
C GLY A 248 31.47 -12.68 8.41
N THR A 249 32.53 -12.15 9.04
CA THR A 249 32.56 -11.97 10.50
C THR A 249 31.60 -10.85 10.91
N SER A 250 30.64 -11.16 11.80
CA SER A 250 29.67 -10.19 12.33
C SER A 250 30.33 -9.09 13.16
N ILE A 251 29.82 -7.86 13.01
CA ILE A 251 30.23 -6.66 13.73
C ILE A 251 29.08 -6.28 14.68
N ASN A 252 29.28 -6.52 15.97
CA ASN A 252 28.26 -6.20 16.97
C ASN A 252 28.18 -4.69 17.20
N GLY A 253 26.95 -4.14 17.22
CA GLY A 253 26.66 -2.74 17.53
C GLY A 253 26.46 -1.82 16.32
N SER A 254 26.37 -2.37 15.11
CA SER A 254 26.17 -1.57 13.89
C SER A 254 24.78 -0.94 13.80
N PHE A 255 23.75 -1.50 14.43
CA PHE A 255 22.42 -0.89 14.58
C PHE A 255 22.25 -0.29 15.99
N ASN A 256 21.70 0.93 16.07
CA ASN A 256 21.35 1.59 17.33
C ASN A 256 19.81 1.67 17.47
N GLY A 257 19.17 0.51 17.57
CA GLY A 257 17.71 0.39 17.49
C GLY A 257 16.90 0.92 18.67
N ASN A 258 17.52 1.45 19.72
CA ASN A 258 16.80 1.79 20.94
C ASN A 258 15.84 2.99 20.79
N HIS A 259 15.89 3.74 19.68
CA HIS A 259 15.08 4.96 19.49
C HIS A 259 14.75 5.25 18.02
N ALA A 260 14.77 4.25 17.13
CA ALA A 260 14.51 4.45 15.71
C ALA A 260 13.15 3.85 15.35
N SER A 261 12.27 4.64 14.75
CA SER A 261 10.96 4.17 14.27
C SER A 261 11.09 3.67 12.83
N TRP A 262 10.55 2.49 12.53
CA TRP A 262 10.51 2.00 11.14
C TRP A 262 9.64 2.94 10.30
N VAL A 263 10.04 3.19 9.05
CA VAL A 263 9.34 4.10 8.14
C VAL A 263 8.80 3.36 6.94
N VAL A 264 9.69 2.66 6.23
CA VAL A 264 9.41 1.97 4.99
C VAL A 264 10.46 0.88 4.76
N ALA A 265 10.08 -0.17 4.06
CA ALA A 265 11.00 -1.14 3.49
C ALA A 265 10.68 -1.35 2.01
N ALA A 266 11.70 -1.57 1.19
CA ALA A 266 11.57 -1.95 -0.20
C ALA A 266 12.42 -3.20 -0.45
N GLN A 267 11.84 -4.15 -1.16
CA GLN A 267 12.52 -5.38 -1.58
C GLN A 267 12.59 -5.48 -3.12
N SER A 268 12.17 -4.43 -3.82
CA SER A 268 12.27 -4.30 -5.27
C SER A 268 13.02 -3.01 -5.62
N PRO A 269 13.82 -3.00 -6.72
CA PRO A 269 14.62 -1.84 -7.13
C PRO A 269 13.84 -0.53 -7.31
N HIS A 270 12.55 -0.63 -7.59
CA HIS A 270 11.61 0.50 -7.54
C HIS A 270 10.41 0.13 -6.67
N LEU A 271 9.98 1.05 -5.84
CA LEU A 271 8.74 0.99 -5.06
C LEU A 271 8.10 2.36 -5.11
N GLU A 272 6.84 2.43 -5.55
CA GLU A 272 6.00 3.62 -5.34
C GLU A 272 4.78 3.21 -4.51
N TYR A 273 4.57 3.89 -3.39
CA TYR A 273 3.38 3.71 -2.56
C TYR A 273 2.77 5.06 -2.19
N LYS A 274 1.45 5.15 -2.34
CA LYS A 274 0.65 6.31 -1.92
C LYS A 274 -0.44 5.88 -0.97
N PHE A 275 -0.51 6.55 0.17
CA PHE A 275 -1.62 6.37 1.09
C PHE A 275 -2.93 6.84 0.44
N PRO A 276 -4.08 6.27 0.84
CA PRO A 276 -5.38 6.78 0.42
C PRO A 276 -5.55 8.28 0.72
N ASP A 277 -6.40 8.96 -0.04
CA ASP A 277 -6.67 10.39 0.15
C ASP A 277 -7.05 10.70 1.61
N GLY A 278 -6.41 11.71 2.19
CA GLY A 278 -6.60 12.09 3.59
C GLY A 278 -5.87 11.20 4.60
N VAL A 279 -5.14 10.17 4.20
CA VAL A 279 -4.34 9.33 5.09
C VAL A 279 -2.86 9.70 4.94
N ALA A 280 -2.15 9.88 6.05
CA ALA A 280 -0.71 10.13 6.02
C ALA A 280 0.01 9.54 7.25
N LEU A 281 1.24 9.05 7.05
CA LEU A 281 2.13 8.67 8.14
C LEU A 281 2.69 9.93 8.81
N ARG A 282 2.53 10.06 10.13
CA ARG A 282 3.11 11.17 10.90
C ARG A 282 4.53 10.81 11.35
N LEU A 283 5.50 11.59 10.89
CA LEU A 283 6.85 11.58 11.41
C LEU A 283 6.97 12.70 12.46
N PRO A 284 7.35 12.39 13.71
CA PRO A 284 7.62 13.43 14.72
C PRO A 284 8.81 14.30 14.29
N PRO A 285 9.03 15.46 14.94
CA PRO A 285 10.26 16.23 14.75
C PRO A 285 11.48 15.33 14.96
N GLY A 286 12.44 15.38 14.03
CA GLY A 286 13.51 14.39 13.97
C GLY A 286 14.87 14.95 13.60
N GLN A 287 15.88 14.11 13.76
CA GLN A 287 17.28 14.37 13.43
C GLN A 287 17.66 13.85 12.05
N GLY A 288 16.95 12.84 11.54
CA GLY A 288 17.22 12.25 10.23
C GLY A 288 16.80 10.80 10.09
N PHE A 289 17.38 10.12 9.11
CA PHE A 289 17.02 8.77 8.71
C PHE A 289 18.23 7.86 8.60
N ASP A 290 18.06 6.60 8.97
CA ASP A 290 19.08 5.56 8.87
C ASP A 290 18.66 4.54 7.80
N PHE A 291 19.50 4.41 6.79
CA PHE A 291 19.35 3.46 5.70
C PHE A 291 19.98 2.15 6.13
N ASN A 292 19.21 1.07 6.18
CA ASN A 292 19.72 -0.28 6.21
C ASN A 292 19.62 -0.85 4.81
N VAL A 293 20.76 -1.01 4.16
CA VAL A 293 20.85 -1.53 2.79
C VAL A 293 21.51 -2.90 2.86
N HIS A 294 20.83 -3.91 2.34
CA HIS A 294 21.42 -5.21 2.06
C HIS A 294 21.62 -5.33 0.56
N SER A 295 22.83 -5.69 0.15
CA SER A 295 23.24 -5.77 -1.24
C SER A 295 23.87 -7.11 -1.56
N VAL A 296 23.36 -7.74 -2.60
CA VAL A 296 23.79 -9.04 -3.12
C VAL A 296 24.40 -8.83 -4.50
N ASN A 297 25.58 -9.41 -4.73
CA ASN A 297 26.21 -9.35 -6.04
C ASN A 297 26.94 -10.66 -6.35
N ARG A 298 26.41 -11.36 -7.35
CA ARG A 298 26.89 -12.67 -7.79
C ARG A 298 27.90 -12.58 -8.93
N THR A 299 28.36 -11.38 -9.33
CA THR A 299 29.46 -11.25 -10.31
C THR A 299 30.83 -11.25 -9.65
N GLY A 300 31.87 -11.61 -10.42
CA GLY A 300 33.26 -11.58 -9.96
C GLY A 300 33.84 -10.17 -9.75
N GLU A 301 33.07 -9.11 -10.03
CA GLU A 301 33.51 -7.72 -9.97
C GLU A 301 32.66 -6.93 -8.97
N THR A 302 33.28 -6.00 -8.25
CA THR A 302 32.56 -5.03 -7.41
C THR A 302 31.66 -4.17 -8.30
N ARG A 303 30.39 -4.02 -7.90
CA ARG A 303 29.41 -3.14 -8.55
C ARG A 303 29.23 -1.85 -7.73
N GLN A 304 28.50 -0.88 -8.28
CA GLN A 304 28.07 0.31 -7.55
C GLN A 304 26.56 0.19 -7.27
N GLY A 305 26.19 0.44 -6.02
CA GLY A 305 24.81 0.67 -5.61
C GLY A 305 24.59 2.16 -5.38
N GLU A 306 23.36 2.63 -5.49
CA GLU A 306 22.94 4.02 -5.26
C GLU A 306 21.45 3.98 -4.89
N VAL A 307 20.98 4.84 -3.97
CA VAL A 307 19.57 4.83 -3.51
C VAL A 307 19.01 6.25 -3.49
N TYR A 308 17.82 6.44 -4.06
CA TYR A 308 17.00 7.62 -3.93
C TYR A 308 15.71 7.27 -3.20
N VAL A 309 15.28 8.14 -2.29
CA VAL A 309 14.01 8.02 -1.58
C VAL A 309 13.31 9.36 -1.58
N ASN A 310 12.15 9.45 -2.21
CA ASN A 310 11.25 10.58 -2.16
C ASN A 310 10.20 10.33 -1.07
N PHE A 311 10.06 11.29 -0.17
CA PHE A 311 8.93 11.39 0.74
C PHE A 311 8.00 12.49 0.24
N GLU A 312 6.82 12.11 -0.23
CA GLU A 312 5.77 13.05 -0.62
C GLU A 312 4.97 13.46 0.63
N THR A 313 4.85 14.76 0.88
CA THR A 313 4.22 15.27 2.11
C THR A 313 2.88 15.94 1.85
N ALA A 314 1.97 15.84 2.82
CA ALA A 314 0.72 16.59 2.87
C ALA A 314 0.81 17.75 3.88
N ALA A 315 0.04 18.81 3.65
CA ALA A 315 -0.17 19.82 4.68
C ALA A 315 -1.05 19.25 5.81
N ALA A 316 -0.88 19.72 7.05
CA ALA A 316 -1.59 19.17 8.21
C ALA A 316 -3.12 19.26 8.06
N ASP A 317 -3.66 20.25 7.35
CA ASP A 317 -5.10 20.44 7.10
C ASP A 317 -5.67 19.53 5.99
N GLU A 318 -4.80 18.89 5.20
CA GLU A 318 -5.16 17.88 4.20
C GLU A 318 -5.32 16.48 4.82
N VAL A 319 -4.75 16.24 6.00
CA VAL A 319 -4.74 14.93 6.67
C VAL A 319 -6.03 14.71 7.46
N LEU A 320 -6.78 13.66 7.18
CA LEU A 320 -7.96 13.24 7.96
C LEU A 320 -7.65 12.07 8.89
N HIS A 321 -6.65 11.26 8.55
CA HIS A 321 -6.28 10.09 9.33
C HIS A 321 -4.76 9.96 9.40
N VAL A 322 -4.24 9.80 10.61
CA VAL A 322 -2.84 9.46 10.81
C VAL A 322 -2.68 7.95 10.70
N ALA A 323 -1.85 7.52 9.77
CA ALA A 323 -1.47 6.12 9.63
C ALA A 323 -0.51 5.72 10.76
N GLU A 324 -0.76 4.54 11.31
CA GLU A 324 -0.03 3.91 12.39
C GLU A 324 0.42 2.52 11.93
N GLN A 325 1.64 2.16 12.31
CA GLN A 325 2.20 0.84 12.01
C GLN A 325 2.09 -0.05 13.23
N HIS A 326 1.66 -1.28 13.01
CA HIS A 326 1.39 -2.25 14.05
C HIS A 326 1.90 -3.62 13.63
N ASN A 327 2.04 -4.51 14.62
CA ASN A 327 2.35 -5.91 14.34
C ASN A 327 1.68 -6.87 15.32
N PHE A 328 1.31 -8.05 14.81
CA PHE A 328 1.07 -9.23 15.64
C PHE A 328 2.27 -10.16 15.54
N ALA A 329 2.60 -10.83 16.66
CA ALA A 329 3.80 -11.64 16.75
C ALA A 329 3.61 -12.88 17.63
N LYS A 330 4.14 -14.01 17.17
CA LYS A 330 4.31 -15.22 17.98
C LYS A 330 5.78 -15.43 18.31
N TYR A 331 6.13 -15.24 19.58
CA TYR A 331 7.50 -15.42 20.09
C TYR A 331 7.81 -16.84 20.58
N ASP A 332 6.78 -17.61 20.94
CA ASP A 332 6.95 -19.00 21.37
C ASP A 332 7.01 -19.93 20.14
N ILE A 333 8.20 -20.01 19.54
CA ILE A 333 8.50 -20.85 18.37
C ILE A 333 9.48 -21.96 18.81
N THR A 334 9.13 -23.20 18.50
CA THR A 334 10.00 -24.38 18.67
C THR A 334 9.70 -25.35 17.54
N LEU A 335 10.67 -25.54 16.65
CA LEU A 335 10.56 -26.39 15.48
C LEU A 335 11.52 -27.57 15.63
N PRO A 336 11.03 -28.79 15.94
CA PRO A 336 11.89 -29.97 16.09
C PRO A 336 12.66 -30.30 14.80
N PRO A 337 13.84 -30.92 14.90
CA PRO A 337 14.62 -31.31 13.73
C PRO A 337 13.91 -32.35 12.87
N HIS A 338 14.10 -32.28 11.55
CA HIS A 338 13.51 -33.17 10.54
C HIS A 338 11.98 -33.25 10.59
N GLN A 339 11.33 -32.13 10.88
CA GLN A 339 9.89 -32.10 11.09
C GLN A 339 9.24 -30.87 10.45
N VAL A 340 8.17 -31.10 9.69
CA VAL A 340 7.22 -30.06 9.28
C VAL A 340 6.33 -29.71 10.49
N THR A 341 6.30 -28.44 10.86
CA THR A 341 5.57 -27.93 12.01
C THR A 341 4.69 -26.76 11.60
N THR A 342 3.39 -26.85 11.86
CA THR A 342 2.46 -25.74 11.68
C THR A 342 2.14 -25.09 13.02
N LEU A 343 2.38 -23.79 13.10
CA LEU A 343 2.09 -22.95 14.26
C LEU A 343 0.89 -22.05 13.98
N THR A 344 0.11 -21.78 15.02
CA THR A 344 -1.04 -20.87 14.95
C THR A 344 -0.95 -19.78 16.01
N HIS A 345 -1.36 -18.56 15.67
CA HIS A 345 -1.51 -17.45 16.59
C HIS A 345 -2.87 -16.78 16.39
N LEU A 346 -3.62 -16.57 17.47
CA LEU A 346 -4.90 -15.87 17.46
C LEU A 346 -4.68 -14.44 17.92
N ALA A 347 -4.85 -13.48 17.02
CA ALA A 347 -4.76 -12.06 17.30
C ALA A 347 -6.15 -11.43 17.45
N VAL A 348 -6.26 -10.41 18.31
CA VAL A 348 -7.52 -9.72 18.62
C VAL A 348 -7.33 -8.23 18.40
N PHE A 349 -8.26 -7.61 17.67
CA PHE A 349 -8.32 -6.16 17.54
C PHE A 349 -9.02 -5.57 18.77
N ASN A 350 -8.34 -4.71 19.52
CA ASN A 350 -8.85 -4.16 20.78
C ASN A 350 -9.70 -2.90 20.59
N GLU A 351 -9.72 -2.36 19.38
CA GLU A 351 -10.48 -1.20 18.92
C GLU A 351 -10.89 -1.43 17.46
N THR A 352 -11.69 -0.52 16.90
CA THR A 352 -11.99 -0.55 15.48
C THR A 352 -10.75 -0.09 14.70
N THR A 353 -10.32 -0.89 13.73
CA THR A 353 -9.06 -0.70 13.01
C THR A 353 -9.30 -0.74 11.51
N ASN A 354 -8.93 0.34 10.81
CA ASN A 354 -8.96 0.41 9.35
C ASN A 354 -7.55 0.12 8.81
N ILE A 355 -7.34 -1.09 8.32
CA ILE A 355 -6.06 -1.52 7.74
C ILE A 355 -5.99 -1.06 6.28
N VAL A 356 -4.88 -0.42 5.93
CA VAL A 356 -4.56 0.02 4.56
C VAL A 356 -3.44 -0.82 3.93
N GLN A 357 -2.57 -1.43 4.74
CA GLN A 357 -1.56 -2.38 4.26
C GLN A 357 -1.38 -3.54 5.25
N MET A 358 -1.05 -4.73 4.76
CA MET A 358 -0.74 -5.92 5.58
C MET A 358 0.26 -6.83 4.89
N TRP A 359 1.27 -7.32 5.61
CA TRP A 359 2.26 -8.30 5.10
C TRP A 359 2.83 -9.17 6.22
N SER A 360 3.22 -10.40 5.88
CA SER A 360 3.88 -11.29 6.85
C SER A 360 5.38 -11.10 6.90
N HIS A 361 6.02 -11.62 7.94
CA HIS A 361 7.46 -11.83 7.99
C HIS A 361 7.78 -13.13 8.73
N ALA A 362 8.68 -13.91 8.12
CA ALA A 362 9.23 -15.16 8.61
C ALA A 362 10.63 -15.36 8.00
N HIS A 363 11.33 -16.45 8.33
CA HIS A 363 12.65 -16.74 7.78
C HIS A 363 12.67 -18.02 6.91
N GLU A 364 13.86 -18.55 6.65
CA GLU A 364 14.18 -19.48 5.56
C GLU A 364 13.49 -20.84 5.62
N HIS A 365 12.93 -21.22 6.78
CA HIS A 365 12.25 -22.50 6.93
C HIS A 365 10.74 -22.40 6.77
N MET A 366 10.19 -21.20 6.60
CA MET A 366 8.76 -21.00 6.34
C MET A 366 8.41 -21.47 4.94
N THR A 367 7.41 -22.35 4.83
CA THR A 367 6.91 -22.88 3.55
C THR A 367 5.52 -22.35 3.20
N GLU A 368 4.77 -21.86 4.19
CA GLU A 368 3.49 -21.18 3.99
C GLU A 368 3.16 -20.30 5.20
N PHE A 369 2.71 -19.08 4.95
CA PHE A 369 2.14 -18.18 5.95
C PHE A 369 0.78 -17.72 5.46
N ARG A 370 -0.27 -17.88 6.26
CA ARG A 370 -1.60 -17.37 5.94
C ARG A 370 -2.29 -16.73 7.13
N VAL A 371 -3.23 -15.84 6.83
CA VAL A 371 -4.08 -15.15 7.78
C VAL A 371 -5.52 -15.41 7.42
N GLU A 372 -6.32 -15.81 8.39
CA GLU A 372 -7.74 -16.10 8.24
C GLU A 372 -8.57 -15.30 9.25
N TYR A 373 -9.83 -15.00 8.93
CA TYR A 373 -10.78 -14.56 9.94
C TYR A 373 -10.96 -15.63 11.03
N ALA A 374 -11.11 -15.21 12.27
CA ALA A 374 -11.31 -16.11 13.40
C ALA A 374 -12.58 -15.78 14.20
N GLY A 375 -13.54 -16.72 14.17
CA GLY A 375 -14.86 -16.58 14.77
C GLY A 375 -15.88 -15.84 13.90
N GLY A 376 -17.14 -15.85 14.33
CA GLY A 376 -18.26 -15.27 13.57
C GLY A 376 -18.61 -16.07 12.30
N ASP A 377 -19.36 -15.45 11.39
CA ASP A 377 -19.84 -16.11 10.15
C ASP A 377 -18.73 -16.32 9.10
N ARG A 378 -17.61 -15.60 9.23
CA ARG A 378 -16.45 -15.65 8.32
C ARG A 378 -15.30 -16.52 8.85
N ASP A 379 -15.50 -17.29 9.93
CA ASP A 379 -14.43 -18.09 10.53
C ASP A 379 -13.75 -19.01 9.49
N GLY A 380 -12.43 -18.87 9.34
CA GLY A 380 -11.63 -19.64 8.38
C GLY A 380 -11.56 -19.05 6.97
N GLU A 381 -12.26 -17.94 6.69
CA GLU A 381 -12.12 -17.23 5.41
C GLU A 381 -10.72 -16.60 5.30
N LEU A 382 -10.06 -16.79 4.16
CA LEU A 382 -8.69 -16.33 3.90
C LEU A 382 -8.64 -14.81 3.73
N ILE A 383 -7.63 -14.18 4.33
CA ILE A 383 -7.33 -12.74 4.19
C ILE A 383 -6.02 -12.54 3.42
N TYR A 384 -4.99 -13.29 3.80
CA TYR A 384 -3.63 -13.13 3.30
C TYR A 384 -2.95 -14.48 3.22
N ILE A 385 -2.10 -14.69 2.21
CA ILE A 385 -1.23 -15.86 2.11
C ILE A 385 0.03 -15.56 1.32
N THR A 386 1.11 -16.20 1.72
CA THR A 386 2.38 -16.27 0.97
C THR A 386 3.08 -17.61 1.26
N ASN A 387 3.86 -18.08 0.31
CA ASN A 387 4.89 -19.12 0.50
C ASN A 387 6.31 -18.54 0.40
N ASP A 388 6.43 -17.25 0.13
CA ASP A 388 7.67 -16.52 0.03
C ASP A 388 7.94 -15.79 1.35
N TRP A 389 9.00 -16.21 2.05
CA TRP A 389 9.45 -15.58 3.29
C TRP A 389 10.37 -14.38 3.02
N GLU A 390 11.02 -14.36 1.87
CA GLU A 390 12.04 -13.39 1.49
C GLU A 390 11.39 -12.15 0.86
N HIS A 391 10.42 -12.38 -0.03
CA HIS A 391 9.63 -11.35 -0.71
C HIS A 391 8.11 -11.47 -0.47
N PRO A 392 7.63 -11.44 0.78
CA PRO A 392 6.21 -11.59 1.06
C PRO A 392 5.41 -10.45 0.40
N PRO A 393 4.30 -10.75 -0.30
CA PRO A 393 3.46 -9.74 -0.92
C PRO A 393 2.86 -8.81 0.13
N VAL A 394 2.58 -7.57 -0.27
CA VAL A 394 1.84 -6.59 0.53
C VAL A 394 0.38 -6.58 0.07
N LEU A 395 -0.55 -6.79 1.01
CA LEU A 395 -1.98 -6.63 0.79
C LEU A 395 -2.36 -5.16 1.03
N GLU A 396 -2.79 -4.48 -0.02
CA GLU A 396 -3.20 -3.06 0.03
C GLU A 396 -4.72 -2.86 -0.04
N GLN A 397 -5.49 -3.95 -0.08
CA GLN A 397 -6.95 -3.88 -0.07
C GLN A 397 -7.42 -3.41 1.33
N PRO A 398 -8.23 -2.34 1.42
CA PRO A 398 -8.71 -1.86 2.71
C PRO A 398 -9.51 -2.91 3.46
N LEU A 399 -9.19 -3.12 4.74
CA LEU A 399 -9.90 -4.03 5.64
C LEU A 399 -10.34 -3.29 6.90
N VAL A 400 -11.56 -3.56 7.35
CA VAL A 400 -12.08 -2.99 8.60
C VAL A 400 -12.33 -4.11 9.59
N PHE A 401 -11.68 -4.00 10.75
CA PHE A 401 -11.91 -4.90 11.89
C PHE A 401 -12.58 -4.13 13.02
N GLN A 402 -13.72 -4.62 13.47
CA GLN A 402 -14.41 -4.08 14.63
C GLN A 402 -13.75 -4.56 15.93
N ARG A 403 -13.88 -3.77 16.99
CA ARG A 403 -13.40 -4.15 18.32
C ARG A 403 -13.85 -5.57 18.72
N GLY A 404 -12.89 -6.40 19.10
CA GLY A 404 -13.09 -7.78 19.54
C GLY A 404 -13.09 -8.82 18.43
N GLN A 405 -13.11 -8.41 17.15
CA GLN A 405 -12.85 -9.31 16.03
C GLN A 405 -11.43 -9.84 16.07
N ARG A 406 -11.22 -10.97 15.40
CA ARG A 406 -9.99 -11.75 15.52
C ARG A 406 -9.55 -12.27 14.17
N ILE A 407 -8.25 -12.47 14.06
CA ILE A 407 -7.62 -13.17 12.96
C ILE A 407 -6.77 -14.31 13.50
N ARG A 408 -6.60 -15.35 12.67
CA ARG A 408 -5.74 -16.49 12.94
C ARG A 408 -4.59 -16.44 11.94
N MET A 409 -3.39 -16.20 12.44
CA MET A 409 -2.16 -16.39 11.68
C MET A 409 -1.80 -17.88 11.76
N VAL A 410 -1.48 -18.50 10.63
CA VAL A 410 -1.06 -19.89 10.50
C VAL A 410 0.20 -19.92 9.67
N ALA A 411 1.30 -20.42 10.24
CA ALA A 411 2.57 -20.55 9.52
C ALA A 411 3.06 -21.98 9.60
N THR A 412 3.47 -22.54 8.47
CA THR A 412 4.06 -23.88 8.35
C THR A 412 5.54 -23.74 8.06
N TYR A 413 6.35 -24.49 8.80
CA TYR A 413 7.80 -24.50 8.66
C TYR A 413 8.30 -25.92 8.40
N ASN A 414 9.35 -26.06 7.60
CA ASN A 414 10.07 -27.31 7.38
C ASN A 414 11.49 -27.20 7.95
N ASN A 415 11.70 -27.76 9.14
CA ASN A 415 13.04 -27.84 9.72
C ASN A 415 13.77 -29.09 9.21
N GLU A 416 14.59 -28.93 8.18
CA GLU A 416 15.41 -30.02 7.61
C GLU A 416 16.74 -30.23 8.35
N THR A 417 17.01 -29.41 9.36
CA THR A 417 18.28 -29.43 10.09
C THR A 417 18.29 -30.51 11.18
N ASN A 418 19.47 -30.75 11.75
CA ASN A 418 19.64 -31.68 12.88
C ASN A 418 19.38 -31.02 14.26
N SER A 419 19.09 -29.72 14.29
CA SER A 419 18.88 -28.95 15.51
C SER A 419 17.44 -28.47 15.63
N THR A 420 16.96 -28.30 16.86
CA THR A 420 15.71 -27.58 17.10
C THR A 420 15.93 -26.10 16.76
N ILE A 421 15.00 -25.52 16.00
CA ILE A 421 14.98 -24.10 15.67
C ILE A 421 14.01 -23.38 16.60
N HIS A 422 14.36 -22.17 17.02
CA HIS A 422 13.60 -21.36 17.95
C HIS A 422 13.37 -19.96 17.39
N TYR A 423 12.58 -19.16 18.09
CA TYR A 423 12.47 -17.75 17.78
C TYR A 423 13.83 -17.05 17.88
N GLY A 424 14.16 -16.23 16.88
CA GLY A 424 15.38 -15.43 16.89
C GLY A 424 15.53 -14.56 15.65
N PRO A 425 16.51 -13.62 15.65
CA PRO A 425 16.69 -12.64 14.59
C PRO A 425 17.58 -13.10 13.43
N LEU A 426 18.14 -14.30 13.49
CA LEU A 426 18.98 -14.83 12.41
C LEU A 426 18.11 -15.53 11.37
N SER A 427 18.52 -15.55 10.10
CA SER A 427 17.82 -16.29 9.05
C SER A 427 17.67 -17.79 9.36
N SER A 428 18.60 -18.36 10.14
CA SER A 428 18.57 -19.74 10.62
C SER A 428 17.70 -19.96 11.87
N ASP A 429 17.31 -18.88 12.56
CA ASP A 429 16.25 -18.88 13.55
C ASP A 429 14.91 -18.64 12.84
N GLU A 430 13.79 -18.59 13.56
CA GLU A 430 12.49 -18.32 12.92
C GLU A 430 11.69 -17.17 13.54
N MET A 431 10.81 -16.59 12.72
CA MET A 431 9.86 -15.55 13.10
C MET A 431 8.45 -15.83 12.57
N MET A 432 7.47 -15.23 13.23
CA MET A 432 6.07 -15.30 12.81
C MET A 432 5.40 -13.97 13.13
N PHE A 433 5.63 -12.98 12.25
CA PHE A 433 5.06 -11.65 12.36
C PHE A 433 4.04 -11.39 11.25
N LEU A 434 3.03 -10.60 11.61
CA LEU A 434 2.12 -9.98 10.66
C LEU A 434 2.15 -8.48 10.94
N PHE A 435 2.73 -7.73 10.01
CA PHE A 435 2.76 -6.28 10.05
C PHE A 435 1.52 -5.75 9.34
N TYR A 436 1.03 -4.62 9.82
CA TYR A 436 -0.02 -3.89 9.13
C TYR A 436 0.07 -2.39 9.41
N VAL A 437 -0.31 -1.61 8.42
CA VAL A 437 -0.52 -0.17 8.55
C VAL A 437 -2.01 0.07 8.64
N SER A 438 -2.43 0.83 9.64
CA SER A 438 -3.84 1.14 9.87
C SER A 438 -4.01 2.58 10.34
N HIS A 439 -5.23 3.09 10.28
CA HIS A 439 -5.59 4.30 11.01
C HIS A 439 -6.83 4.04 11.88
N PRO A 440 -6.95 4.74 13.02
CA PRO A 440 -8.19 4.74 13.77
C PRO A 440 -9.30 5.39 12.93
N ASP A 441 -10.54 5.14 13.34
CA ASP A 441 -11.65 5.98 12.89
C ASP A 441 -11.54 7.31 13.65
N THR A 442 -10.80 8.28 13.09
CA THR A 442 -10.52 9.59 13.75
C THR A 442 -11.76 10.37 14.20
N PRO A 443 -12.96 10.23 13.58
CA PRO A 443 -14.16 10.81 14.15
C PRO A 443 -14.61 10.16 15.48
N ASP A 444 -14.25 8.92 15.77
CA ASP A 444 -14.59 8.21 17.02
C ASP A 444 -13.60 8.57 18.15
N ILE A 445 -13.85 9.74 18.75
CA ILE A 445 -13.04 10.28 19.85
C ILE A 445 -13.07 9.32 21.04
N ASN A 446 -14.21 8.72 21.36
CA ASN A 446 -14.38 7.94 22.58
C ASN A 446 -13.92 6.46 22.44
N ARG A 447 -13.66 6.00 21.21
CA ARG A 447 -13.22 4.64 20.82
C ARG A 447 -14.20 3.54 21.23
N ASP A 448 -15.50 3.81 21.16
CA ASP A 448 -16.55 2.79 21.34
C ASP A 448 -17.01 2.16 20.02
N GLY A 449 -16.49 2.64 18.89
CA GLY A 449 -16.82 2.19 17.54
C GLY A 449 -18.04 2.90 16.94
N VAL A 450 -18.55 3.96 17.56
CA VAL A 450 -19.74 4.68 17.10
C VAL A 450 -19.49 6.20 17.12
N VAL A 451 -19.39 6.79 15.93
CA VAL A 451 -19.29 8.25 15.77
C VAL A 451 -20.64 8.92 16.07
N ASN A 452 -20.74 9.66 17.18
CA ASN A 452 -21.97 10.33 17.62
C ASN A 452 -21.71 11.54 18.54
N ALA A 453 -22.77 12.14 19.09
CA ALA A 453 -22.68 13.32 19.97
C ALA A 453 -21.77 13.12 21.21
N SER A 454 -21.62 11.89 21.68
CA SER A 454 -20.73 11.56 22.81
C SER A 454 -19.25 11.84 22.50
N ASP A 455 -18.86 11.79 21.22
CA ASP A 455 -17.49 12.07 20.79
C ASP A 455 -17.15 13.55 20.92
N ILE A 456 -18.03 14.42 20.41
CA ILE A 456 -17.87 15.87 20.54
C ILE A 456 -18.06 16.34 21.98
N ASP A 457 -18.90 15.68 22.78
CA ASP A 457 -18.99 15.93 24.23
C ASP A 457 -17.65 15.62 24.93
N GLN A 458 -17.01 14.51 24.56
CA GLN A 458 -15.71 14.14 25.12
C GLN A 458 -14.60 15.08 24.66
N LEU A 459 -14.59 15.47 23.38
CA LEU A 459 -13.65 16.44 22.84
C LEU A 459 -13.82 17.81 23.50
N SER A 460 -15.05 18.29 23.67
CA SER A 460 -15.35 19.56 24.35
C SER A 460 -14.84 19.56 25.79
N LYS A 461 -15.01 18.44 26.52
CA LYS A 461 -14.43 18.27 27.86
C LYS A 461 -12.90 18.26 27.86
N ALA A 462 -12.26 17.70 26.83
CA ALA A 462 -10.80 17.72 26.71
C ALA A 462 -10.28 19.15 26.49
N VAL A 463 -10.94 19.91 25.61
CA VAL A 463 -10.67 21.33 25.33
C VAL A 463 -10.87 22.19 26.58
N GLN A 464 -12.02 22.08 27.24
CA GLN A 464 -12.33 22.89 28.44
C GLN A 464 -11.32 22.65 29.57
N ARG A 465 -10.80 21.43 29.69
CA ARG A 465 -9.80 21.05 30.70
C ARG A 465 -8.37 21.36 30.29
N GLY A 466 -8.13 21.81 29.05
CA GLY A 466 -6.80 22.03 28.50
C GLY A 466 -5.97 20.75 28.52
N ALA A 467 -6.50 19.67 27.93
CA ALA A 467 -5.84 18.36 27.93
C ALA A 467 -4.45 18.44 27.28
N THR A 468 -3.44 17.96 27.99
CA THR A 468 -2.04 17.87 27.51
C THR A 468 -1.56 16.43 27.34
N PHE A 469 -2.48 15.47 27.45
CA PHE A 469 -2.23 14.04 27.34
C PHE A 469 -3.12 13.46 26.24
N LEU A 470 -2.69 12.34 25.64
CA LEU A 470 -3.39 11.72 24.51
C LEU A 470 -3.62 12.74 23.38
N LEU A 471 -2.59 13.53 23.05
CA LEU A 471 -2.68 14.53 21.98
C LEU A 471 -3.10 13.88 20.66
N ASP A 472 -2.57 12.70 20.33
CA ASP A 472 -2.98 11.93 19.14
C ASP A 472 -4.49 11.58 19.08
N ARG A 473 -5.22 11.78 20.17
CA ARG A 473 -6.67 11.57 20.28
C ARG A 473 -7.49 12.86 20.24
N TYR A 474 -6.97 13.96 20.79
CA TYR A 474 -7.75 15.19 21.02
C TYR A 474 -7.23 16.40 20.25
N ASP A 475 -5.95 16.42 19.88
CA ASP A 475 -5.35 17.38 18.95
C ASP A 475 -5.62 16.87 17.53
N ILE A 476 -6.84 17.15 17.06
CA ILE A 476 -7.36 16.74 15.76
C ILE A 476 -6.70 17.57 14.66
N ASN A 477 -6.29 18.80 14.97
CA ASN A 477 -5.71 19.70 13.99
C ASN A 477 -4.19 19.55 13.80
N PHE A 478 -3.54 18.85 14.73
CA PHE A 478 -2.11 18.55 14.79
C PHE A 478 -1.19 19.74 15.04
N ASP A 479 -1.68 20.81 15.69
CA ASP A 479 -0.91 22.00 16.05
C ASP A 479 -0.23 21.89 17.45
N GLY A 480 -0.44 20.78 18.15
CA GLY A 480 0.13 20.49 19.46
C GLY A 480 -0.68 21.04 20.64
N VAL A 481 -1.85 21.65 20.40
CA VAL A 481 -2.71 22.25 21.41
C VAL A 481 -4.13 21.69 21.29
N VAL A 482 -4.71 21.25 22.41
CA VAL A 482 -6.11 20.82 22.44
C VAL A 482 -7.00 22.02 22.75
N ASP A 483 -7.62 22.60 21.71
CA ASP A 483 -8.49 23.78 21.82
C ASP A 483 -9.72 23.76 20.89
N ASP A 484 -10.43 24.89 20.77
CA ASP A 484 -11.66 24.98 19.98
C ASP A 484 -11.42 24.71 18.48
N ALA A 485 -10.20 24.91 17.97
CA ALA A 485 -9.86 24.60 16.58
C ALA A 485 -9.96 23.09 16.30
N ASP A 486 -9.74 22.23 17.29
CA ASP A 486 -9.96 20.78 17.16
C ASP A 486 -11.43 20.45 17.02
N ARG A 487 -12.30 21.10 17.80
CA ARG A 487 -13.75 20.94 17.70
C ARG A 487 -14.23 21.37 16.33
N VAL A 488 -13.76 22.53 15.84
CA VAL A 488 -14.08 23.03 14.50
C VAL A 488 -13.68 22.03 13.44
N ARG A 489 -12.45 21.50 13.52
CA ARG A 489 -11.98 20.49 12.55
C ARG A 489 -12.81 19.22 12.62
N TRP A 490 -13.10 18.70 13.81
CA TRP A 490 -13.92 17.51 13.98
C TRP A 490 -15.33 17.67 13.36
N VAL A 491 -16.03 18.75 13.71
CA VAL A 491 -17.39 19.03 13.23
C VAL A 491 -17.41 19.24 11.71
N GLU A 492 -16.50 20.06 11.19
CA GLU A 492 -16.58 20.53 9.81
C GLU A 492 -15.87 19.61 8.79
N ARG A 493 -14.76 18.97 9.20
CA ARG A 493 -13.89 18.19 8.31
C ARG A 493 -14.06 16.68 8.45
N HIS A 494 -14.38 16.19 9.65
CA HIS A 494 -14.57 14.74 9.87
C HIS A 494 -16.04 14.35 9.76
N LEU A 495 -16.94 15.09 10.42
CA LEU A 495 -18.38 14.80 10.41
C LEU A 495 -19.10 15.43 9.23
N HIS A 496 -18.48 16.42 8.58
CA HIS A 496 -19.13 17.22 7.55
C HIS A 496 -20.49 17.74 8.01
N THR A 497 -20.50 18.43 9.15
CA THR A 497 -21.70 19.09 9.67
C THR A 497 -21.41 20.50 10.20
N TYR A 498 -22.32 21.07 10.96
CA TYR A 498 -22.32 22.43 11.47
C TYR A 498 -22.47 22.43 12.99
N PHE A 499 -21.86 23.43 13.64
CA PHE A 499 -22.30 23.80 14.97
C PHE A 499 -23.75 24.25 14.91
N GLY A 500 -24.60 23.64 15.73
CA GLY A 500 -26.05 23.80 15.63
C GLY A 500 -26.80 22.53 15.22
N ASP A 501 -26.16 21.60 14.53
CA ASP A 501 -26.74 20.30 14.16
C ASP A 501 -26.73 19.38 15.40
N ALA A 502 -27.84 19.34 16.13
CA ALA A 502 -27.93 18.63 17.41
C ALA A 502 -28.04 17.11 17.23
N ASN A 503 -28.60 16.67 16.09
CA ASN A 503 -28.87 15.26 15.81
C ASN A 503 -27.81 14.61 14.90
N LEU A 504 -26.85 15.40 14.41
CA LEU A 504 -25.76 15.01 13.51
C LEU A 504 -26.25 14.46 12.16
N ASP A 505 -27.35 14.99 11.62
CA ASP A 505 -27.90 14.63 10.30
C ASP A 505 -27.23 15.35 9.12
N GLY A 506 -26.28 16.25 9.41
CA GLY A 506 -25.50 17.03 8.45
C GLY A 506 -26.10 18.40 8.15
N GLU A 507 -27.27 18.72 8.70
CA GLU A 507 -27.97 19.99 8.53
C GLU A 507 -28.09 20.76 9.85
N PHE A 508 -28.01 22.10 9.79
CA PHE A 508 -28.42 22.94 10.91
C PHE A 508 -29.73 23.64 10.56
N ASN A 509 -30.86 23.19 11.12
CA ASN A 509 -32.19 23.66 10.77
C ASN A 509 -33.15 23.70 11.97
N SER A 510 -34.44 23.96 11.72
CA SER A 510 -35.44 24.05 12.79
C SER A 510 -35.65 22.76 13.62
N ALA A 511 -35.33 21.58 13.07
CA ALA A 511 -35.46 20.31 13.78
C ALA A 511 -34.50 20.23 14.97
N ASP A 512 -33.27 20.75 14.84
CA ASP A 512 -32.29 20.82 15.91
C ASP A 512 -32.79 21.65 17.09
N PHE A 513 -33.36 22.81 16.80
CA PHE A 513 -33.94 23.65 17.84
C PHE A 513 -35.10 22.95 18.56
N VAL A 514 -35.94 22.23 17.82
CA VAL A 514 -37.03 21.46 18.44
C VAL A 514 -36.46 20.39 19.38
N GLU A 515 -35.36 19.74 19.02
CA GLU A 515 -34.70 18.72 19.84
C GLU A 515 -34.09 19.31 21.12
N VAL A 516 -33.23 20.34 21.00
CA VAL A 516 -32.55 20.92 22.17
C VAL A 516 -33.52 21.62 23.13
N PHE A 517 -34.60 22.26 22.64
CA PHE A 517 -35.61 22.85 23.51
C PHE A 517 -36.52 21.81 24.18
N GLN A 518 -36.66 20.60 23.63
CA GLN A 518 -37.36 19.50 24.29
C GLN A 518 -36.58 18.96 25.49
N ALA A 519 -35.24 19.04 25.48
CA ALA A 519 -34.41 18.67 26.63
C ALA A 519 -34.68 19.55 27.85
N GLY A 520 -35.05 20.83 27.62
CA GLY A 520 -35.46 21.76 28.68
C GLY A 520 -34.30 22.36 29.48
N GLU A 521 -33.07 22.32 28.95
CA GLU A 521 -31.85 22.77 29.62
C GLU A 521 -31.46 24.23 29.27
N TYR A 522 -32.20 24.88 28.36
CA TYR A 522 -31.95 26.28 27.98
C TYR A 522 -32.12 27.23 29.18
N GLU A 523 -31.03 27.86 29.61
CA GLU A 523 -31.01 28.85 30.71
C GLU A 523 -31.70 28.31 31.99
N ASP A 524 -31.56 27.02 32.28
CA ASP A 524 -32.26 26.35 33.39
C ASP A 524 -31.60 26.59 34.77
N GLY A 525 -30.35 27.05 34.77
CA GLY A 525 -29.54 27.33 35.96
C GLY A 525 -28.96 26.10 36.66
N ILE A 526 -28.95 24.93 36.00
CA ILE A 526 -28.33 23.69 36.50
C ILE A 526 -26.95 23.54 35.87
N ALA A 527 -25.91 23.71 36.69
CA ALA A 527 -24.54 23.69 36.19
C ALA A 527 -24.14 22.32 35.58
N SER A 528 -23.50 22.38 34.41
CA SER A 528 -22.82 21.30 33.69
C SER A 528 -23.70 20.09 33.39
N ASN A 529 -24.95 20.33 32.98
CA ASN A 529 -25.91 19.27 32.61
C ASN A 529 -26.12 19.11 31.10
N SER A 530 -25.62 20.06 30.29
CA SER A 530 -25.83 20.10 28.85
C SER A 530 -24.79 19.30 28.08
N THR A 531 -25.24 18.72 26.98
CA THR A 531 -24.44 17.98 25.99
C THR A 531 -24.69 18.58 24.62
N TRP A 532 -23.90 18.23 23.61
CA TRP A 532 -24.09 18.66 22.22
C TRP A 532 -25.54 18.48 21.74
N ALA A 533 -26.09 17.28 21.91
CA ALA A 533 -27.46 16.94 21.52
C ALA A 533 -28.55 17.71 22.30
N LYS A 534 -28.16 18.44 23.35
CA LYS A 534 -29.05 19.27 24.17
C LYS A 534 -28.73 20.76 24.08
N GLY A 535 -27.81 21.15 23.18
CA GLY A 535 -27.55 22.53 22.81
C GLY A 535 -26.21 23.11 23.29
N ASP A 536 -25.34 22.34 23.93
CA ASP A 536 -23.97 22.78 24.27
C ASP A 536 -23.08 22.78 23.02
N TRP A 537 -23.26 23.78 22.16
CA TRP A 537 -22.52 23.92 20.90
C TRP A 537 -21.22 24.70 21.08
N ASN A 538 -21.09 25.49 22.16
CA ASN A 538 -19.85 26.20 22.47
C ASN A 538 -18.88 25.36 23.34
N GLY A 539 -19.36 24.27 23.95
CA GLY A 539 -18.56 23.29 24.69
C GLY A 539 -18.30 23.65 26.15
N ASP A 540 -19.10 24.53 26.76
CA ASP A 540 -18.97 24.95 28.17
C ASP A 540 -19.82 24.15 29.16
N GLU A 541 -20.48 23.08 28.69
CA GLU A 541 -21.39 22.19 29.43
C GLU A 541 -22.74 22.85 29.82
N GLU A 542 -23.08 24.00 29.23
CA GLU A 542 -24.35 24.72 29.43
C GLU A 542 -25.07 24.99 28.10
N PHE A 543 -26.41 24.99 28.09
CA PHE A 543 -27.17 25.49 26.94
C PHE A 543 -27.71 26.89 27.22
N THR A 544 -27.06 27.90 26.66
CA THR A 544 -27.41 29.32 26.84
C THR A 544 -27.61 30.04 25.52
N SER A 545 -27.93 31.34 25.58
CA SER A 545 -27.89 32.17 24.37
C SER A 545 -26.52 32.25 23.71
N ALA A 546 -25.42 31.94 24.42
CA ALA A 546 -24.08 31.92 23.84
C ALA A 546 -23.93 30.82 22.78
N ASP A 547 -24.48 29.64 23.02
CA ASP A 547 -24.46 28.50 22.09
C ASP A 547 -25.22 28.79 20.81
N ILE A 548 -26.41 29.37 20.94
CA ILE A 548 -27.22 29.79 19.81
C ILE A 548 -26.41 30.78 18.97
N VAL A 549 -25.80 31.79 19.60
CA VAL A 549 -24.95 32.75 18.89
C VAL A 549 -23.77 32.06 18.22
N TYR A 550 -23.10 31.13 18.89
CA TYR A 550 -21.96 30.37 18.37
C TYR A 550 -22.35 29.58 17.11
N ALA A 551 -23.46 28.83 17.13
CA ALA A 551 -23.96 28.10 15.96
C ALA A 551 -24.34 29.04 14.79
N PHE A 552 -25.01 30.16 15.08
CA PHE A 552 -25.40 31.12 14.03
C PHE A 552 -24.23 31.90 13.44
N GLN A 553 -23.07 31.99 14.12
CA GLN A 553 -21.88 32.64 13.56
C GLN A 553 -21.37 31.92 12.30
N GLY A 554 -21.59 30.61 12.17
CA GLY A 554 -21.26 29.84 10.98
C GLY A 554 -22.12 30.19 9.74
N GLY A 555 -23.27 30.86 9.93
CA GLY A 555 -24.14 31.30 8.83
C GLY A 555 -24.83 30.17 8.07
N ALA A 556 -24.82 28.95 8.61
CA ALA A 556 -25.26 27.73 7.93
C ALA A 556 -26.72 27.31 8.19
N TYR A 557 -27.46 28.09 8.99
CA TYR A 557 -28.85 27.78 9.31
C TYR A 557 -29.73 27.70 8.05
N GLU A 558 -30.41 26.57 7.87
CA GLU A 558 -31.28 26.24 6.73
C GLU A 558 -30.55 26.29 5.38
N GLN A 559 -29.24 26.02 5.35
CA GLN A 559 -28.46 25.89 4.09
C GLN A 559 -28.50 24.47 3.50
N GLY A 560 -29.08 23.49 4.20
CA GLY A 560 -29.08 22.08 3.84
C GLY A 560 -27.79 21.35 4.27
N PRO A 561 -27.54 20.12 3.77
CA PRO A 561 -26.42 19.31 4.22
C PRO A 561 -25.07 19.94 3.86
N ARG A 562 -24.10 19.87 4.78
CA ARG A 562 -22.74 20.32 4.47
C ARG A 562 -22.14 19.42 3.40
N THR A 563 -21.83 20.00 2.25
CA THR A 563 -21.20 19.26 1.15
C THR A 563 -19.71 19.10 1.39
N ASN A 564 -19.18 17.92 1.06
CA ASN A 564 -17.75 17.63 1.11
C ASN A 564 -17.00 18.33 -0.03
N THR A 565 -16.82 19.65 0.06
CA THR A 565 -15.91 20.37 -0.83
C THR A 565 -14.52 20.33 -0.21
N GLN A 566 -13.70 19.35 -0.59
CA GLN A 566 -12.26 19.55 -0.61
C GLN A 566 -12.01 20.87 -1.33
N PRO A 567 -11.18 21.79 -0.82
CA PRO A 567 -10.71 22.89 -1.64
C PRO A 567 -10.07 22.25 -2.87
N ALA A 568 -10.67 22.46 -4.05
CA ALA A 568 -10.09 22.00 -5.29
C ALA A 568 -8.63 22.44 -5.28
N ALA A 569 -7.70 21.50 -5.48
CA ALA A 569 -6.29 21.81 -5.68
C ALA A 569 -6.24 23.01 -6.62
N VAL A 570 -5.79 24.15 -6.11
CA VAL A 570 -5.70 25.37 -6.90
C VAL A 570 -4.82 24.98 -8.08
N PRO A 571 -5.33 24.98 -9.33
CA PRO A 571 -4.46 24.70 -10.46
C PRO A 571 -3.36 25.75 -10.38
N GLU A 572 -2.12 25.30 -10.20
CA GLU A 572 -0.99 26.20 -10.16
C GLU A 572 -1.11 27.15 -11.35
N PRO A 573 -0.90 28.47 -11.16
CA PRO A 573 -0.86 29.36 -12.31
C PRO A 573 0.27 28.86 -13.19
N ALA A 574 -0.06 28.23 -14.31
CA ALA A 574 0.88 27.71 -15.28
C ALA A 574 2.03 28.71 -15.42
N SER A 575 3.21 28.33 -14.95
CA SER A 575 4.41 29.16 -14.82
C SER A 575 4.86 29.72 -16.19
N TRP A 576 4.23 29.26 -17.27
CA TRP A 576 4.30 29.75 -18.63
C TRP A 576 3.65 31.14 -18.85
N MET A 577 2.64 31.56 -18.08
CA MET A 577 2.04 32.90 -18.25
C MET A 577 2.89 34.03 -17.68
N LEU A 578 3.76 33.76 -16.69
CA LEU A 578 4.71 34.76 -16.18
C LEU A 578 5.94 34.94 -17.09
N LEU A 579 6.31 33.92 -17.88
CA LEU A 579 7.33 34.05 -18.93
C LEU A 579 6.84 34.84 -20.16
N ALA A 580 5.54 34.80 -20.47
CA ALA A 580 4.97 35.54 -21.60
C ALA A 580 4.86 37.06 -21.34
N ILE A 581 4.78 37.50 -20.08
CA ILE A 581 4.68 38.93 -19.72
C ILE A 581 6.08 39.58 -19.61
N GLY A 582 7.12 38.80 -19.33
CA GLY A 582 8.51 39.27 -19.28
C GLY A 582 9.13 39.62 -20.65
N CYS A 583 8.63 39.05 -21.75
CA CYS A 583 9.23 39.24 -23.09
C CYS A 583 8.65 40.40 -23.92
N PHE A 584 7.61 41.10 -23.44
CA PHE A 584 7.04 42.28 -24.14
C PHE A 584 7.42 43.63 -23.50
N GLY A 585 8.25 43.62 -22.46
CA GLY A 585 8.54 44.79 -21.62
C GLY A 585 9.89 45.50 -21.84
N VAL A 586 10.67 45.26 -22.90
CA VAL A 586 11.89 46.05 -23.17
C VAL A 586 12.12 46.28 -24.67
N ARG A 587 11.32 47.13 -25.31
CA ARG A 587 11.71 47.84 -26.55
C ARG A 587 11.04 49.21 -26.61
N ARG A 588 11.72 50.26 -26.11
CA ARG A 588 11.84 51.62 -26.70
C ARG A 588 12.37 52.65 -25.70
N ALA A 589 13.67 52.91 -25.77
CA ALA A 589 14.43 54.15 -25.49
C ALA A 589 15.88 53.68 -25.32
N ASP A 590 16.91 54.06 -26.08
CA ASP A 590 17.18 55.30 -26.79
C ASP A 590 18.09 55.01 -28.00
N LEU A 591 17.63 55.40 -29.19
CA LEU A 591 18.52 55.74 -30.29
C LEU A 591 18.64 57.26 -30.30
N ARG A 592 19.76 57.81 -29.82
CA ARG A 592 20.46 58.99 -30.38
C ARG A 592 21.52 59.51 -29.41
N ARG A 593 22.79 59.29 -29.78
CA ARG A 593 23.99 60.13 -29.64
C ARG A 593 25.17 59.17 -29.44
N LEU A 594 26.29 59.20 -30.15
CA LEU A 594 26.83 60.08 -31.16
C LEU A 594 27.97 59.27 -31.82
N ARG A 595 28.07 59.29 -33.15
CA ARG A 595 29.36 59.07 -33.83
C ARG A 595 30.35 60.13 -33.31
N ASN A 596 31.56 59.72 -32.96
CA ASN A 596 32.80 60.31 -33.49
C ASN A 596 34.07 59.57 -33.06
N CYS A 597 34.87 59.25 -34.08
CA CYS A 597 36.34 59.27 -34.16
C CYS A 597 37.18 58.22 -33.43
N GLU A 598 37.73 57.32 -34.26
CA GLU A 598 39.14 56.86 -34.34
C GLU A 598 40.12 57.32 -33.24
N CYS A 599 40.70 56.37 -32.51
CA CYS A 599 42.10 55.95 -32.60
C CYS A 599 42.30 54.65 -31.80
#